data_AF-A0A842AMU1-F1
#
_entry.id   AF-A0A842AMU1-F1
#
_cell.length_a   1.000
_cell.length_b   1.000
_cell.length_c   1.000
_cell.angle_alpha   90.00
_cell.angle_beta   90.00
_cell.angle_gamma   90.00
#
_symmetry.space_group_name_H-M   'P 1'
#
loop_
_entity.id
_entity.type
_entity.pdbx_description
1 polymer ?
#
loop_
_entity_poly.entity_id
_entity_poly.type
_entity_poly.pdbx_seq_one_letter_code
_entity_poly.pdbx_strand_id
1 'polypeptide(L)'
;YIADTFNFNIWGGVQAICFVLLMALSAYLLYKTINIQLNKNIIKTLSIKGANFESNIEVFKESTESYFDKYLNDVIYLFDKCGADVIVFEDIDRFENSSIFQKLKEINTLVNNRIGSKKKLTFLCLLRDDMFLSKDRTKFFDFIVPIIPVIDASNSYEKIKELLGQQNVLEMFDENYLQKLSLYIDDMRLVKNIINEFMIYHNKINTINLNTNKLLALITYKNIFPKDFSELQLNSGLIFNLFEKRSLYIGREQEALTIEMQALKSEIEKIKKESLVSFDELEALYLSKDLRVNGKTIDSFNSRTELVTEMKISGAIIEELYNNRYYDAALDDVLTSIHEKTEFIERKRYLENRLSGDFEHLESQISDLKEKQSALWFTKIGDIITEEDIKNTIYENIIGETDSFDYIKRNEYYPLIYFLIRNGYIDKDYSDYMTYFYENSIS
;
A
#
# COMPACT_ATOMS: atom_id res chain seq x y z
N TYR A 1 10.61 -106.65 32.43
CA TYR A 1 11.51 -106.39 31.29
C TYR A 1 10.82 -106.19 29.93
N ILE A 2 9.47 -106.21 29.83
CA ILE A 2 8.76 -105.93 28.55
C ILE A 2 8.09 -104.54 28.55
N ALA A 3 7.85 -103.93 29.72
CA ALA A 3 7.22 -102.61 29.82
C ALA A 3 8.16 -101.44 29.44
N ASP A 4 9.45 -101.54 29.77
CA ASP A 4 10.39 -100.42 29.57
C ASP A 4 10.84 -100.24 28.11
N THR A 5 10.84 -101.31 27.31
CA THR A 5 11.17 -101.25 25.88
C THR A 5 10.05 -100.67 25.01
N PHE A 6 8.80 -100.71 25.47
CA PHE A 6 7.66 -100.17 24.70
C PHE A 6 7.50 -98.66 24.89
N ASN A 7 7.80 -98.13 26.09
CA ASN A 7 7.72 -96.69 26.37
C ASN A 7 8.79 -95.86 25.63
N PHE A 8 9.97 -96.43 25.36
CA PHE A 8 11.06 -95.71 24.71
C PHE A 8 10.80 -95.46 23.21
N ASN A 9 10.12 -96.38 22.52
CA ASN A 9 9.78 -96.24 21.10
C ASN A 9 8.63 -95.26 20.86
N ILE A 10 7.69 -95.16 21.80
CA ILE A 10 6.56 -94.22 21.70
C ILE A 10 7.07 -92.77 21.91
N TRP A 11 7.96 -92.54 22.87
CA TRP A 11 8.51 -91.21 23.15
C TRP A 11 9.35 -90.64 22.00
N GLY A 12 10.16 -91.47 21.34
CA GLY A 12 10.94 -91.05 20.16
C GLY A 12 10.05 -90.66 18.96
N GLY A 13 8.96 -91.41 18.73
CA GLY A 13 7.98 -91.09 17.70
C GLY A 13 7.24 -89.77 17.98
N VAL A 14 6.87 -89.51 19.24
CA VAL A 14 6.21 -88.26 19.64
C VAL A 14 7.14 -87.05 19.45
N GLN A 15 8.42 -87.17 19.78
CA GLN A 15 9.40 -86.08 19.58
C GLN A 15 9.60 -85.72 18.11
N ALA A 16 9.69 -86.72 17.22
CA ALA A 16 9.81 -86.49 15.78
C ALA A 16 8.57 -85.76 15.21
N ILE A 17 7.38 -86.15 15.63
CA ILE A 17 6.12 -85.51 15.21
C ILE A 17 6.07 -84.06 15.71
N CYS A 18 6.45 -83.80 16.96
CA CYS A 18 6.52 -82.44 17.50
C CYS A 18 7.51 -81.56 16.71
N PHE A 19 8.66 -82.09 16.31
CA PHE A 19 9.66 -81.34 15.54
C PHE A 19 9.14 -80.95 14.14
N VAL A 20 8.48 -81.88 13.45
CA VAL A 20 7.87 -81.62 12.13
C VAL A 20 6.76 -80.56 12.25
N LEU A 21 5.93 -80.64 13.29
CA LEU A 21 4.90 -79.63 13.55
C LEU A 21 5.50 -78.25 13.84
N LEU A 22 6.62 -78.19 14.56
CA LEU A 22 7.32 -76.94 14.87
C LEU A 22 7.93 -76.31 13.62
N MET A 23 8.53 -77.13 12.74
CA MET A 23 9.01 -76.67 11.44
C MET A 23 7.86 -76.15 10.56
N ALA A 24 6.76 -76.89 10.46
CA ALA A 24 5.60 -76.47 9.69
C ALA A 24 5.00 -75.16 10.22
N LEU A 25 4.92 -75.00 11.54
CA LEU A 25 4.43 -73.77 12.18
C LEU A 25 5.38 -72.60 11.92
N SER A 26 6.70 -72.82 11.99
CA SER A 26 7.70 -71.79 11.70
C SER A 26 7.63 -71.34 10.23
N ALA A 27 7.48 -72.28 9.29
CA ALA A 27 7.32 -71.98 7.87
C ALA A 27 6.01 -71.22 7.60
N TYR A 28 4.92 -71.59 8.28
CA TYR A 28 3.65 -70.87 8.18
C TYR A 28 3.73 -69.45 8.74
N LEU A 29 4.42 -69.24 9.87
CA LEU A 29 4.67 -67.92 10.44
C LEU A 29 5.53 -67.06 9.50
N LEU A 30 6.56 -67.66 8.89
CA LEU A 30 7.42 -66.99 7.90
C LEU A 30 6.63 -66.60 6.65
N TYR A 31 5.82 -67.51 6.11
CA TYR A 31 4.92 -67.21 4.99
C TYR A 31 3.93 -66.09 5.34
N LYS A 32 3.30 -66.14 6.51
CA LYS A 32 2.32 -65.14 6.95
C LYS A 32 2.97 -63.78 7.17
N THR A 33 4.18 -63.72 7.74
CA THR A 33 4.93 -62.46 7.92
C THR A 33 5.35 -61.85 6.58
N ILE A 34 5.80 -62.66 5.62
CA ILE A 34 6.09 -62.21 4.25
C ILE A 34 4.81 -61.68 3.58
N ASN A 35 3.70 -62.41 3.66
CA ASN A 35 2.46 -62.04 2.98
C ASN A 35 1.81 -60.80 3.63
N ILE A 36 1.95 -60.62 4.95
CA ILE A 36 1.55 -59.39 5.65
C ILE A 36 2.44 -58.22 5.22
N GLN A 37 3.76 -58.42 5.08
CA GLN A 37 4.66 -57.36 4.63
C GLN A 37 4.34 -56.93 3.19
N LEU A 38 4.07 -57.89 2.29
CA LEU A 38 3.68 -57.61 0.89
C LEU A 38 2.33 -56.90 0.79
N ASN A 39 1.33 -57.28 1.60
CA ASN A 39 -0.01 -56.69 1.50
C ASN A 39 -0.23 -55.42 2.35
N LYS A 40 0.59 -55.19 3.39
CA LYS A 40 0.38 -54.07 4.34
C LYS A 40 1.52 -53.07 4.45
N ASN A 41 2.63 -53.24 3.71
CA ASN A 41 3.78 -52.32 3.67
C ASN A 41 4.17 -51.80 5.05
N ILE A 42 4.40 -52.70 6.02
CA ILE A 42 4.62 -52.33 7.42
C ILE A 42 6.00 -51.68 7.60
N ILE A 43 7.03 -52.26 6.99
CA ILE A 43 8.36 -51.65 6.89
C ILE A 43 8.34 -50.69 5.70
N LYS A 44 8.27 -49.38 5.96
CA LYS A 44 8.18 -48.33 4.93
C LYS A 44 9.54 -47.67 4.63
N THR A 45 10.41 -47.58 5.63
CA THR A 45 11.70 -46.90 5.54
C THR A 45 12.77 -47.69 6.27
N LEU A 46 13.91 -47.86 5.62
CA LEU A 46 15.14 -48.36 6.21
C LEU A 46 16.13 -47.20 6.27
N SER A 47 16.44 -46.75 7.49
CA SER A 47 17.44 -45.71 7.72
C SER A 47 18.79 -46.38 8.01
N ILE A 48 19.79 -46.04 7.22
CA ILE A 48 21.17 -46.46 7.45
C ILE A 48 21.93 -45.20 7.88
N LYS A 49 22.45 -45.21 9.12
CA LYS A 49 23.26 -44.13 9.68
C LYS A 49 24.70 -44.60 9.87
N GLY A 50 25.63 -43.91 9.22
CA GLY A 50 27.08 -43.99 9.42
C GLY A 50 27.69 -42.60 9.67
N ALA A 51 28.96 -42.55 10.08
CA ALA A 51 29.61 -41.34 10.59
C ALA A 51 29.52 -40.08 9.69
N ASN A 52 29.32 -40.25 8.37
CA ASN A 52 29.10 -39.18 7.39
C ASN A 52 27.99 -39.51 6.37
N PHE A 53 27.10 -40.44 6.68
CA PHE A 53 26.11 -40.96 5.73
C PHE A 53 24.77 -41.19 6.42
N GLU A 54 23.76 -40.44 6.01
CA GLU A 54 22.37 -40.69 6.38
C GLU A 54 21.57 -40.83 5.09
N SER A 55 21.20 -42.08 4.77
CA SER A 55 20.29 -42.37 3.67
C SER A 55 19.06 -43.08 4.18
N ASN A 56 17.89 -42.57 3.79
CA ASN A 56 16.62 -43.25 3.99
C ASN A 56 16.28 -43.98 2.68
N ILE A 57 16.26 -45.31 2.72
CA ILE A 57 15.80 -46.13 1.61
C ILE A 57 14.31 -46.41 1.85
N GLU A 58 13.44 -45.85 1.01
CA GLU A 58 12.03 -46.25 0.96
C GLU A 58 11.91 -47.58 0.20
N VAL A 59 11.66 -48.66 0.93
CA VAL A 59 11.63 -50.02 0.40
C VAL A 59 10.19 -50.33 0.00
N PHE A 60 9.90 -50.12 -1.29
CA PHE A 60 8.66 -50.42 -2.01
C PHE A 60 7.42 -49.57 -1.65
N LYS A 61 7.22 -48.47 -2.39
CA LYS A 61 5.89 -47.92 -2.67
C LYS A 61 5.47 -48.34 -4.08
N GLU A 62 4.56 -49.31 -4.20
CA GLU A 62 3.67 -49.38 -5.36
C GLU A 62 2.61 -48.27 -5.21
N SER A 63 3.00 -47.03 -5.49
CA SER A 63 2.07 -45.93 -5.71
C SER A 63 2.80 -44.87 -6.53
N THR A 64 2.55 -44.88 -7.85
CA THR A 64 3.04 -43.91 -8.85
C THR A 64 4.54 -43.64 -8.76
N GLU A 65 5.36 -44.41 -9.50
CA GLU A 65 6.74 -44.01 -9.78
C GLU A 65 6.74 -42.52 -10.16
N SER A 66 7.40 -41.67 -9.36
CA SER A 66 7.56 -40.29 -9.79
C SER A 66 8.32 -40.35 -11.12
N TYR A 67 7.96 -39.51 -12.09
CA TYR A 67 8.67 -39.43 -13.37
C TYR A 67 10.19 -39.38 -13.15
N PHE A 68 10.61 -38.73 -12.07
CA PHE A 68 11.98 -38.61 -11.65
C PHE A 68 12.65 -39.95 -11.27
N ASP A 69 11.98 -40.82 -10.52
CA ASP A 69 12.55 -42.12 -10.14
C ASP A 69 12.68 -43.05 -11.36
N LYS A 70 11.70 -42.98 -12.27
CA LYS A 70 11.72 -43.73 -13.53
C LYS A 70 12.90 -43.35 -14.42
N TYR A 71 13.24 -42.07 -14.49
CA TYR A 71 14.31 -41.55 -15.36
C TYR A 71 15.61 -41.21 -14.61
N LEU A 72 15.73 -41.59 -13.33
CA LEU A 72 16.87 -41.19 -12.49
C LEU A 72 18.22 -41.61 -13.09
N ASN A 73 18.29 -42.83 -13.62
CA ASN A 73 19.51 -43.33 -14.27
C ASN A 73 19.88 -42.52 -15.52
N ASP A 74 18.88 -42.14 -16.32
CA ASP A 74 19.10 -41.33 -17.52
C ASP A 74 19.55 -39.91 -17.15
N VAL A 75 18.94 -39.32 -16.12
CA VAL A 75 19.32 -38.00 -15.59
C VAL A 75 20.75 -38.02 -15.03
N ILE A 76 21.10 -39.05 -14.25
CA ILE A 76 22.47 -39.22 -13.75
C ILE A 76 23.46 -39.40 -14.92
N TYR A 77 23.09 -40.19 -15.92
CA TYR A 77 23.93 -40.40 -17.11
C TYR A 77 24.17 -39.10 -17.88
N LEU A 78 23.13 -38.28 -18.06
CA LEU A 78 23.23 -36.97 -18.71
C LEU A 78 24.24 -36.08 -17.98
N PHE A 79 24.16 -36.00 -16.64
CA PHE A 79 25.08 -35.20 -15.85
C PHE A 79 26.50 -35.77 -15.78
N ASP A 80 26.65 -37.09 -15.73
CA ASP A 80 27.97 -37.76 -15.79
C ASP A 80 28.67 -37.51 -17.14
N LYS A 81 27.92 -37.47 -18.24
CA LYS A 81 28.45 -37.29 -19.60
C LYS A 81 28.48 -35.84 -20.10
N CYS A 82 27.97 -34.87 -19.34
CA CYS A 82 27.87 -33.49 -19.83
C CYS A 82 29.23 -32.81 -20.04
N GLY A 83 30.30 -33.32 -19.41
CA GLY A 83 31.65 -32.77 -19.57
C GLY A 83 31.87 -31.40 -18.93
N ALA A 84 30.87 -30.78 -18.32
CA ALA A 84 30.99 -29.51 -17.60
C ALA A 84 31.53 -29.70 -16.17
N ASP A 85 32.06 -28.62 -15.60
CA ASP A 85 32.41 -28.53 -14.17
C ASP A 85 31.27 -27.91 -13.35
N VAL A 86 30.44 -27.08 -13.98
CA VAL A 86 29.33 -26.36 -13.37
C VAL A 86 28.08 -26.48 -14.24
N ILE A 87 26.95 -26.70 -13.61
CA ILE A 87 25.62 -26.67 -14.24
C ILE A 87 24.80 -25.59 -13.55
N VAL A 88 24.26 -24.66 -14.34
CA VAL A 88 23.47 -23.53 -13.86
C VAL A 88 21.98 -23.85 -14.03
N PHE A 89 21.23 -23.73 -12.94
CA PHE A 89 19.77 -23.83 -12.91
C PHE A 89 19.19 -22.43 -12.70
N GLU A 90 18.44 -21.94 -13.68
CA GLU A 90 17.71 -20.67 -13.62
C GLU A 90 16.20 -20.94 -13.57
N ASP A 91 15.43 -20.03 -12.96
CA ASP A 91 13.96 -20.04 -12.95
C ASP A 91 13.28 -21.29 -12.35
N ILE A 92 14.04 -22.18 -11.72
CA ILE A 92 13.49 -23.40 -11.10
C ILE A 92 12.61 -23.09 -9.88
N ASP A 93 12.73 -21.88 -9.35
CA ASP A 93 11.99 -21.38 -8.22
C ASP A 93 10.53 -21.00 -8.57
N ARG A 94 10.17 -20.89 -9.85
CA ARG A 94 8.80 -20.63 -10.32
C ARG A 94 7.76 -21.69 -9.91
N PHE A 95 8.21 -22.89 -9.54
CA PHE A 95 7.33 -23.97 -9.10
C PHE A 95 6.96 -23.91 -7.61
N GLU A 96 7.52 -22.95 -6.86
CA GLU A 96 7.27 -22.73 -5.42
C GLU A 96 7.36 -24.00 -4.55
N ASN A 97 8.17 -24.97 -5.01
CA ASN A 97 8.27 -26.28 -4.40
C ASN A 97 9.69 -26.55 -3.93
N SER A 98 9.93 -26.36 -2.63
CA SER A 98 11.25 -26.55 -2.02
C SER A 98 11.79 -27.99 -2.11
N SER A 99 10.92 -28.99 -2.33
CA SER A 99 11.34 -30.40 -2.45
C SER A 99 12.20 -30.65 -3.69
N ILE A 100 12.12 -29.80 -4.73
CA ILE A 100 12.95 -29.92 -5.92
C ILE A 100 14.44 -29.77 -5.61
N PHE A 101 14.79 -28.90 -4.65
CA PHE A 101 16.18 -28.65 -4.26
C PHE A 101 16.76 -29.80 -3.46
N GLN A 102 15.95 -30.50 -2.67
CA GLN A 102 16.38 -31.74 -2.03
C GLN A 102 16.74 -32.79 -3.08
N LYS A 103 15.90 -32.94 -4.11
CA LYS A 103 16.15 -33.89 -5.22
C LYS A 103 17.37 -33.52 -6.05
N LEU A 104 17.59 -32.23 -6.32
CA LEU A 104 18.81 -31.77 -6.99
C LEU A 104 20.07 -32.05 -6.17
N LYS A 105 20.02 -31.87 -4.85
CA LYS A 105 21.14 -32.22 -3.94
C LYS A 105 21.42 -33.71 -3.96
N GLU A 106 20.38 -34.55 -3.93
CA GLU A 106 20.49 -36.00 -4.05
C GLU A 106 21.16 -36.40 -5.38
N ILE A 107 20.70 -35.85 -6.51
CA ILE A 107 21.33 -36.08 -7.82
C ILE A 107 22.80 -35.66 -7.81
N ASN A 108 23.10 -34.44 -7.37
CA ASN A 108 24.48 -33.93 -7.41
C ASN A 108 25.43 -34.84 -6.63
N THR A 109 24.96 -35.37 -5.50
CA THR A 109 25.69 -36.33 -4.67
C THR A 109 25.94 -37.63 -5.45
N LEU A 110 24.89 -38.19 -6.07
CA LEU A 110 24.99 -39.44 -6.84
C LEU A 110 25.91 -39.31 -8.05
N VAL A 111 25.84 -38.21 -8.79
CA VAL A 111 26.67 -37.94 -9.97
C VAL A 111 28.14 -37.79 -9.55
N ASN A 112 28.43 -36.99 -8.53
CA ASN A 112 29.80 -36.80 -8.05
C ASN A 112 30.43 -38.10 -7.52
N ASN A 113 29.64 -38.97 -6.87
CA ASN A 113 30.11 -40.29 -6.44
C ASN A 113 30.51 -41.19 -7.62
N ARG A 114 29.86 -41.04 -8.79
CA ARG A 114 30.21 -41.80 -10.02
C ARG A 114 31.42 -41.23 -10.74
N ILE A 115 31.51 -39.91 -10.86
CA ILE A 115 32.64 -39.21 -11.51
C ILE A 115 33.95 -39.46 -10.73
N GLY A 116 33.87 -39.62 -9.41
CA GLY A 116 35.00 -39.88 -8.53
C GLY A 116 35.84 -38.63 -8.24
N SER A 117 36.96 -38.79 -7.53
CA SER A 117 37.72 -37.69 -6.93
C SER A 117 38.51 -36.80 -7.92
N LYS A 118 38.53 -37.12 -9.21
CA LYS A 118 39.32 -36.38 -10.21
C LYS A 118 38.62 -35.12 -10.73
N LYS A 119 37.29 -35.04 -10.62
CA LYS A 119 36.49 -33.92 -11.11
C LYS A 119 35.24 -33.77 -10.25
N LYS A 120 34.87 -32.52 -9.91
CA LYS A 120 33.68 -32.22 -9.12
C LYS A 120 32.68 -31.46 -9.99
N LEU A 121 31.47 -32.00 -10.13
CA LEU A 121 30.35 -31.35 -10.78
C LEU A 121 29.59 -30.48 -9.78
N THR A 122 29.57 -29.17 -9.98
CA THR A 122 28.88 -28.22 -9.09
C THR A 122 27.54 -27.79 -9.69
N PHE A 123 26.48 -27.82 -8.89
CA PHE A 123 25.19 -27.26 -9.28
C PHE A 123 25.09 -25.84 -8.72
N LEU A 124 24.93 -24.85 -9.60
CA LEU A 124 24.71 -23.46 -9.26
C LEU A 124 23.23 -23.14 -9.52
N CYS A 125 22.50 -22.71 -8.50
CA CYS A 125 21.08 -22.36 -8.61
C CYS A 125 20.93 -20.85 -8.46
N LEU A 126 20.33 -20.18 -9.47
CA LEU A 126 19.97 -18.77 -9.40
C LEU A 126 18.52 -18.68 -8.94
N LEU A 127 18.33 -18.21 -7.70
CA LEU A 127 17.04 -18.27 -6.98
C LEU A 127 16.72 -16.91 -6.38
N ARG A 128 15.42 -16.62 -6.21
CA ARG A 128 14.98 -15.49 -5.39
C ARG A 128 15.19 -15.78 -3.90
N ASP A 129 15.47 -14.74 -3.13
CA ASP A 129 15.76 -14.85 -1.69
C ASP A 129 14.54 -15.26 -0.84
N ASP A 130 13.33 -14.92 -1.30
CA ASP A 130 12.05 -15.14 -0.61
C ASP A 130 11.47 -16.56 -0.81
N MET A 131 12.14 -17.39 -1.61
CA MET A 131 11.72 -18.76 -1.94
C MET A 131 11.70 -19.74 -0.76
N PHE A 132 12.42 -19.43 0.32
CA PHE A 132 12.54 -20.29 1.48
C PHE A 132 11.92 -19.64 2.70
N LEU A 133 10.84 -20.24 3.21
CA LEU A 133 10.29 -19.89 4.51
C LEU A 133 11.22 -20.47 5.59
N SER A 134 11.99 -19.62 6.28
CA SER A 134 12.84 -19.92 7.45
C SER A 134 14.24 -20.55 7.19
N LYS A 135 14.74 -21.41 8.11
CA LYS A 135 16.14 -21.90 8.18
C LYS A 135 16.51 -22.90 7.07
N ASP A 136 15.55 -23.30 6.24
CA ASP A 136 15.66 -24.40 5.29
C ASP A 136 16.68 -24.17 4.17
N ARG A 137 17.05 -22.91 3.84
CA ARG A 137 18.04 -22.64 2.78
C ARG A 137 19.39 -23.35 3.00
N THR A 138 19.80 -23.50 4.26
CA THR A 138 21.07 -24.17 4.61
C THR A 138 20.99 -25.70 4.50
N LYS A 139 19.79 -26.27 4.39
CA LYS A 139 19.59 -27.71 4.18
C LYS A 139 19.94 -28.12 2.75
N PHE A 140 19.59 -27.27 1.79
CA PHE A 140 19.69 -27.59 0.36
C PHE A 140 21.03 -27.18 -0.25
N PHE A 141 21.59 -26.05 0.17
CA PHE A 141 22.82 -25.50 -0.42
C PHE A 141 24.01 -25.60 0.52
N ASP A 142 25.14 -26.04 -0.03
CA ASP A 142 26.39 -26.11 0.73
C ASP A 142 27.05 -24.73 0.87
N PHE A 143 26.74 -23.81 -0.05
CA PHE A 143 27.19 -22.43 -0.03
C PHE A 143 26.17 -21.52 -0.73
N ILE A 144 26.02 -20.29 -0.23
CA ILE A 144 25.09 -19.29 -0.78
C ILE A 144 25.91 -18.03 -1.07
N VAL A 145 25.87 -17.58 -2.33
CA VAL A 145 26.44 -16.30 -2.76
C VAL A 145 25.33 -15.25 -2.70
N PRO A 146 25.37 -14.27 -1.79
CA PRO A 146 24.39 -13.19 -1.79
C PRO A 146 24.59 -12.31 -3.03
N ILE A 147 23.49 -11.90 -3.66
CA ILE A 147 23.50 -10.93 -4.77
C ILE A 147 23.12 -9.57 -4.20
N ILE A 148 23.97 -8.57 -4.42
CA ILE A 148 23.67 -7.18 -4.05
C ILE A 148 23.01 -6.51 -5.27
N PRO A 149 21.82 -5.91 -5.13
CA PRO A 149 21.17 -5.23 -6.24
C PRO A 149 22.01 -4.04 -6.70
N VAL A 150 22.05 -3.82 -8.02
CA VAL A 150 22.84 -2.73 -8.63
C VAL A 150 22.10 -1.39 -8.53
N ILE A 151 20.76 -1.44 -8.54
CA ILE A 151 19.89 -0.29 -8.30
C ILE A 151 19.05 -0.54 -7.05
N ASP A 152 18.80 0.53 -6.32
CA ASP A 152 17.68 0.68 -5.39
C ASP A 152 17.12 2.13 -5.49
N ALA A 153 16.08 2.44 -4.72
CA ALA A 153 15.49 3.78 -4.71
C ALA A 153 16.48 4.91 -4.31
N SER A 154 17.60 4.60 -3.64
CA SER A 154 18.59 5.58 -3.20
C SER A 154 19.59 5.98 -4.29
N ASN A 155 19.87 5.10 -5.26
CA ASN A 155 20.84 5.34 -6.33
C ASN A 155 20.24 5.32 -7.75
N SER A 156 18.95 4.99 -7.88
CA SER A 156 18.19 4.95 -9.13
C SER A 156 18.34 6.22 -9.96
N TYR A 157 18.28 7.39 -9.30
CA TYR A 157 18.41 8.69 -9.95
C TYR A 157 19.70 8.82 -10.76
N GLU A 158 20.86 8.51 -10.15
CA GLU A 158 22.16 8.59 -10.82
C GLU A 158 22.24 7.64 -12.00
N LYS A 159 21.62 6.46 -11.90
CA LYS A 159 21.61 5.50 -13.01
C LYS A 159 20.71 5.93 -14.16
N ILE A 160 19.55 6.53 -13.85
CA ILE A 160 18.68 7.13 -14.87
C ILE A 160 19.39 8.28 -15.58
N LYS A 161 20.08 9.16 -14.84
CA LYS A 161 20.90 10.23 -15.45
C LYS A 161 21.98 9.68 -16.37
N GLU A 162 22.72 8.68 -15.93
CA GLU A 162 23.77 8.05 -16.73
C GLU A 162 23.21 7.52 -18.06
N LEU A 163 22.10 6.77 -18.01
CA LEU A 163 21.51 6.15 -19.18
C LEU A 163 20.86 7.19 -20.13
N LEU A 164 20.19 8.21 -19.61
CA LEU A 164 19.67 9.33 -20.42
C LEU A 164 20.80 10.17 -21.03
N GLY A 165 21.91 10.34 -20.30
CA GLY A 165 23.12 11.01 -20.77
C GLY A 165 23.80 10.25 -21.91
N GLN A 166 23.86 8.91 -21.83
CA GLN A 166 24.35 8.06 -22.92
C GLN A 166 23.52 8.21 -24.20
N GLN A 167 22.22 8.53 -24.08
CA GLN A 167 21.32 8.78 -25.20
C GLN A 167 21.29 10.25 -25.64
N ASN A 168 22.05 11.15 -25.01
CA ASN A 168 22.07 12.60 -25.27
C ASN A 168 20.71 13.31 -25.11
N VAL A 169 19.85 12.82 -24.21
CA VAL A 169 18.50 13.40 -23.96
C VAL A 169 18.32 13.93 -22.54
N LEU A 170 19.34 13.82 -21.69
CA LEU A 170 19.26 14.22 -20.27
C LEU A 170 18.82 15.69 -20.08
N GLU A 171 19.36 16.61 -20.90
CA GLU A 171 19.08 18.04 -20.80
C GLU A 171 17.63 18.42 -21.16
N MET A 172 16.85 17.49 -21.71
CA MET A 172 15.43 17.70 -22.05
C MET A 172 14.50 17.59 -20.82
N PHE A 173 15.03 17.14 -19.68
CA PHE A 173 14.25 16.83 -18.49
C PHE A 173 14.48 17.83 -17.36
N ASP A 174 13.43 18.04 -16.56
CA ASP A 174 13.56 18.75 -15.30
C ASP A 174 14.24 17.86 -14.24
N GLU A 175 15.20 18.44 -13.51
CA GLU A 175 15.99 17.71 -12.53
C GLU A 175 15.15 17.20 -11.35
N ASN A 176 14.27 18.06 -10.82
CA ASN A 176 13.39 17.72 -9.70
C ASN A 176 12.38 16.64 -10.10
N TYR A 177 11.87 16.69 -11.33
CA TYR A 177 11.03 15.66 -11.90
C TYR A 177 11.73 14.30 -11.92
N LEU A 178 12.93 14.21 -12.51
CA LEU A 178 13.68 12.96 -12.60
C LEU A 178 14.00 12.38 -11.23
N GLN A 179 14.39 13.22 -10.27
CA GLN A 179 14.70 12.79 -8.91
C GLN A 179 13.47 12.21 -8.19
N LYS A 180 12.29 12.81 -8.38
CA LYS A 180 11.05 12.29 -7.78
C LYS A 180 10.57 11.02 -8.48
N LEU A 181 10.66 10.95 -9.81
CA LEU A 181 10.26 9.77 -10.58
C LEU A 181 11.14 8.56 -10.24
N SER A 182 12.44 8.76 -10.05
CA SER A 182 13.39 7.68 -9.76
C SER A 182 13.11 6.93 -8.46
N LEU A 183 12.40 7.55 -7.51
CA LEU A 183 12.00 6.89 -6.25
C LEU A 183 11.07 5.69 -6.47
N TYR A 184 10.43 5.60 -7.63
CA TYR A 184 9.50 4.53 -8.00
C TYR A 184 10.11 3.53 -8.98
N ILE A 185 11.42 3.59 -9.22
CA ILE A 185 12.10 2.72 -10.19
C ILE A 185 13.36 2.19 -9.53
N ASP A 186 13.32 0.98 -8.98
CA ASP A 186 14.40 0.36 -8.20
C ASP A 186 15.00 -0.89 -8.87
N ASP A 187 14.52 -1.26 -10.06
CA ASP A 187 15.03 -2.40 -10.82
C ASP A 187 15.76 -1.95 -12.10
N MET A 188 16.97 -2.48 -12.31
CA MET A 188 17.81 -2.13 -13.47
C MET A 188 17.19 -2.56 -14.81
N ARG A 189 16.42 -3.65 -14.86
CA ARG A 189 15.74 -4.10 -16.08
C ARG A 189 14.59 -3.14 -16.40
N LEU A 190 13.83 -2.74 -15.38
CA LEU A 190 12.76 -1.75 -15.48
C LEU A 190 13.29 -0.41 -15.98
N VAL A 191 14.36 0.14 -15.37
CA VAL A 191 14.99 1.39 -15.83
C VAL A 191 15.39 1.31 -17.30
N LYS A 192 16.08 0.24 -17.70
CA LYS A 192 16.48 0.05 -19.11
C LYS A 192 15.28 0.00 -20.04
N ASN A 193 14.22 -0.72 -19.65
CA ASN A 193 13.04 -0.84 -20.51
C ASN A 193 12.30 0.49 -20.63
N ILE A 194 12.15 1.25 -19.54
CA ILE A 194 11.56 2.59 -19.56
C ILE A 194 12.33 3.51 -20.50
N ILE A 195 13.66 3.58 -20.39
CA ILE A 195 14.48 4.46 -21.24
C ILE A 195 14.43 4.01 -22.70
N ASN A 196 14.52 2.70 -22.97
CA ASN A 196 14.44 2.18 -24.33
C ASN A 196 13.09 2.49 -24.99
N GLU A 197 11.98 2.25 -24.28
CA GLU A 197 10.64 2.57 -24.78
C GLU A 197 10.45 4.07 -24.92
N PHE A 198 10.94 4.88 -23.99
CA PHE A 198 10.93 6.33 -24.10
C PHE A 198 11.62 6.77 -25.39
N MET A 199 12.82 6.28 -25.70
CA MET A 199 13.51 6.63 -26.94
C MET A 199 12.72 6.22 -28.19
N ILE A 200 12.06 5.06 -28.17
CA ILE A 200 11.20 4.62 -29.28
C ILE A 200 10.01 5.56 -29.46
N TYR A 201 9.31 5.91 -28.38
CA TYR A 201 8.15 6.80 -28.44
C TYR A 201 8.56 8.22 -28.83
N HIS A 202 9.61 8.73 -28.21
CA HIS A 202 10.16 10.06 -28.48
C HIS A 202 10.53 10.21 -29.96
N ASN A 203 11.15 9.19 -30.58
CA ASN A 203 11.53 9.25 -31.98
C ASN A 203 10.36 9.05 -32.96
N LYS A 204 9.27 8.38 -32.54
CA LYS A 204 8.12 8.05 -33.41
C LYS A 204 6.97 9.05 -33.31
N ILE A 205 6.71 9.58 -32.12
CA ILE A 205 5.59 10.46 -31.81
C ILE A 205 6.08 11.91 -31.69
N ASN A 206 7.22 12.27 -32.30
CA ASN A 206 7.69 13.66 -32.28
C ASN A 206 6.82 14.55 -33.20
N THR A 207 5.53 14.63 -32.88
CA THR A 207 4.67 15.74 -33.24
C THR A 207 5.18 16.98 -32.52
N ILE A 208 5.09 18.11 -33.21
CA ILE A 208 5.59 19.39 -32.72
C ILE A 208 4.95 19.71 -31.35
N ASN A 209 5.78 19.94 -30.33
CA ASN A 209 5.45 20.45 -28.97
C ASN A 209 4.99 19.48 -27.86
N LEU A 210 5.25 18.18 -27.93
CA LEU A 210 4.99 17.30 -26.76
C LEU A 210 5.98 17.55 -25.60
N ASN A 211 5.48 17.48 -24.37
CA ASN A 211 6.32 17.65 -23.18
C ASN A 211 7.08 16.35 -22.86
N THR A 212 8.40 16.41 -22.83
CA THR A 212 9.27 15.24 -22.62
C THR A 212 9.10 14.60 -21.24
N ASN A 213 8.88 15.40 -20.18
CA ASN A 213 8.60 14.87 -18.83
C ASN A 213 7.27 14.09 -18.81
N LYS A 214 6.22 14.62 -19.45
CA LYS A 214 4.93 13.90 -19.57
C LYS A 214 5.08 12.58 -20.33
N LEU A 215 5.87 12.57 -21.40
CA LEU A 215 6.12 11.35 -22.16
C LEU A 215 6.83 10.29 -21.30
N LEU A 216 7.94 10.64 -20.64
CA LEU A 216 8.65 9.70 -19.77
C LEU A 216 7.78 9.22 -18.60
N ALA A 217 6.95 10.09 -18.04
CA ALA A 217 5.99 9.73 -17.01
C ALA A 217 4.99 8.68 -17.50
N LEU A 218 4.45 8.87 -18.69
CA LEU A 218 3.51 7.93 -19.30
C LEU A 218 4.18 6.58 -19.61
N ILE A 219 5.43 6.58 -20.10
CA ILE A 219 6.18 5.35 -20.35
C ILE A 219 6.55 4.64 -19.05
N THR A 220 6.88 5.38 -18.00
CA THR A 220 7.12 4.81 -16.66
C THR A 220 5.85 4.14 -16.15
N TYR A 221 4.71 4.82 -16.24
CA TYR A 221 3.41 4.27 -15.90
C TYR A 221 3.07 3.01 -16.73
N LYS A 222 3.33 3.00 -18.04
CA LYS A 222 3.17 1.82 -18.90
C LYS A 222 3.97 0.62 -18.41
N ASN A 223 5.21 0.86 -17.99
CA ASN A 223 6.13 -0.20 -17.58
C ASN A 223 5.77 -0.79 -16.21
N ILE A 224 5.27 0.04 -15.29
CA ILE A 224 4.91 -0.38 -13.93
C ILE A 224 3.48 -0.94 -13.87
N PHE A 225 2.55 -0.35 -14.63
CA PHE A 225 1.14 -0.73 -14.68
C PHE A 225 0.68 -1.07 -16.11
N PRO A 226 1.27 -2.11 -16.75
CA PRO A 226 1.00 -2.41 -18.16
C PRO A 226 -0.47 -2.76 -18.45
N LYS A 227 -1.15 -3.42 -17.50
CA LYS A 227 -2.59 -3.73 -17.61
C LYS A 227 -3.43 -2.45 -17.67
N ASP A 228 -3.27 -1.56 -16.69
CA ASP A 228 -4.04 -0.31 -16.61
C ASP A 228 -3.70 0.65 -17.77
N PHE A 229 -2.44 0.63 -18.25
CA PHE A 229 -2.07 1.36 -19.46
C PHE A 229 -2.79 0.83 -20.70
N SER A 230 -2.89 -0.49 -20.86
CA SER A 230 -3.62 -1.09 -21.98
C SER A 230 -5.13 -0.80 -21.91
N GLU A 231 -5.69 -0.74 -20.69
CA GLU A 231 -7.07 -0.32 -20.45
C GLU A 231 -7.26 1.18 -20.77
N LEU A 232 -6.32 2.04 -20.38
CA LEU A 232 -6.33 3.47 -20.67
C LEU A 232 -6.38 3.77 -22.17
N GLN A 233 -5.72 2.96 -23.01
CA GLN A 233 -5.81 3.05 -24.48
C GLN A 233 -7.21 2.75 -25.03
N LEU A 234 -8.02 2.02 -24.27
CA LEU A 234 -9.39 1.62 -24.61
C LEU A 234 -10.42 2.46 -23.85
N ASN A 235 -10.03 3.61 -23.29
CA ASN A 235 -10.89 4.46 -22.46
C ASN A 235 -11.48 3.69 -21.27
N SER A 236 -10.65 2.90 -20.59
CA SER A 236 -11.00 2.16 -19.38
C SER A 236 -9.82 2.15 -18.39
N GLY A 237 -9.96 1.45 -17.26
CA GLY A 237 -8.93 1.40 -16.22
C GLY A 237 -9.05 2.52 -15.18
N LEU A 238 -8.20 2.48 -14.16
CA LEU A 238 -8.21 3.39 -13.01
C LEU A 238 -8.02 4.83 -13.46
N ILE A 239 -6.95 5.12 -14.20
CA ILE A 239 -6.61 6.48 -14.64
C ILE A 239 -7.75 7.12 -15.45
N PHE A 240 -8.35 6.36 -16.38
CA PHE A 240 -9.48 6.84 -17.16
C PHE A 240 -10.69 7.19 -16.27
N ASN A 241 -11.01 6.30 -15.32
CA ASN A 241 -12.10 6.51 -14.38
C ASN A 241 -11.89 7.74 -13.47
N LEU A 242 -10.64 8.10 -13.15
CA LEU A 242 -10.34 9.36 -12.45
C LEU A 242 -10.72 10.56 -13.31
N PHE A 243 -10.38 10.54 -14.60
CA PHE A 243 -10.70 11.65 -15.50
C PHE A 243 -12.20 11.78 -15.78
N GLU A 244 -12.92 10.66 -15.94
CA GLU A 244 -14.39 10.66 -16.08
C GLU A 244 -15.09 11.28 -14.86
N LYS A 245 -14.55 11.04 -13.65
CA LYS A 245 -15.07 11.58 -12.39
C LYS A 245 -14.67 13.04 -12.13
N ARG A 246 -14.03 13.73 -13.08
CA ARG A 246 -13.60 15.13 -12.89
C ARG A 246 -14.75 16.07 -12.49
N SER A 247 -15.92 15.90 -13.10
CA SER A 247 -17.11 16.71 -12.77
C SER A 247 -17.56 16.52 -11.32
N LEU A 248 -17.42 15.30 -10.78
CA LEU A 248 -17.69 14.99 -9.38
C LEU A 248 -16.73 15.73 -8.44
N TYR A 249 -15.43 15.74 -8.76
CA TYR A 249 -14.42 16.46 -7.96
C TYR A 249 -14.68 17.97 -7.97
N ILE A 250 -15.00 18.54 -9.13
CA ILE A 250 -15.39 19.95 -9.23
C ILE A 250 -16.65 20.23 -8.42
N GLY A 251 -17.65 19.35 -8.48
CA GLY A 251 -18.89 19.50 -7.72
C GLY A 251 -18.64 19.56 -6.20
N ARG A 252 -17.77 18.69 -5.68
CA ARG A 252 -17.36 18.71 -4.27
C ARG A 252 -16.71 20.05 -3.87
N GLU A 253 -15.76 20.53 -4.67
CA GLU A 253 -15.08 21.81 -4.39
C GLU A 253 -16.05 22.99 -4.51
N GLN A 254 -16.99 22.96 -5.47
CA GLN A 254 -18.04 23.97 -5.59
C GLN A 254 -18.97 23.99 -4.37
N GLU A 255 -19.33 22.82 -3.84
CA GLU A 255 -20.14 22.70 -2.63
C GLU A 255 -19.40 23.26 -1.41
N ALA A 256 -18.12 22.91 -1.24
CA ALA A 256 -17.28 23.42 -0.15
C ALA A 256 -17.18 24.95 -0.17
N LEU A 257 -16.88 25.55 -1.33
CA LEU A 257 -16.85 27.00 -1.50
C LEU A 257 -18.22 27.64 -1.23
N THR A 258 -19.31 26.98 -1.63
CA THR A 258 -20.67 27.49 -1.39
C THR A 258 -21.00 27.51 0.10
N ILE A 259 -20.62 26.47 0.85
CA ILE A 259 -20.79 26.41 2.31
C ILE A 259 -20.00 27.53 2.99
N GLU A 260 -18.75 27.73 2.61
CA GLU A 260 -17.89 28.81 3.15
C GLU A 260 -18.51 30.19 2.88
N MET A 261 -18.94 30.44 1.64
CA MET A 261 -19.63 31.68 1.29
C MET A 261 -20.95 31.88 2.06
N GLN A 262 -21.71 30.82 2.32
CA GLN A 262 -22.93 30.90 3.13
C GLN A 262 -22.64 31.26 4.59
N ALA A 263 -21.56 30.73 5.16
CA ALA A 263 -21.12 31.08 6.51
C ALA A 263 -20.74 32.56 6.60
N LEU A 264 -19.94 33.07 5.67
CA LEU A 264 -19.57 34.49 5.61
C LEU A 264 -20.78 35.41 5.42
N LYS A 265 -21.73 35.03 4.54
CA LYS A 265 -22.99 35.78 4.38
C LYS A 265 -23.81 35.80 5.67
N SER A 266 -23.90 34.67 6.38
CA SER A 266 -24.59 34.60 7.67
C SER A 266 -23.94 35.52 8.70
N GLU A 267 -22.61 35.58 8.73
CA GLU A 267 -21.86 36.49 9.59
C GLU A 267 -22.13 37.96 9.26
N ILE A 268 -22.09 38.35 7.99
CA ILE A 268 -22.46 39.70 7.54
C ILE A 268 -23.89 40.06 7.98
N GLU A 269 -24.85 39.14 7.83
CA GLU A 269 -26.23 39.36 8.26
C GLU A 269 -26.36 39.56 9.78
N LYS A 270 -25.59 38.83 10.59
CA LYS A 270 -25.56 39.04 12.06
C LYS A 270 -25.01 40.42 12.41
N ILE A 271 -23.94 40.84 11.74
CA ILE A 271 -23.34 42.16 11.94
C ILE A 271 -24.32 43.27 11.51
N LYS A 272 -25.00 43.11 10.36
CA LYS A 272 -26.03 44.07 9.87
C LYS A 272 -27.25 44.16 10.78
N LYS A 273 -27.62 43.07 11.45
CA LYS A 273 -28.74 43.02 12.41
C LYS A 273 -28.41 43.60 13.78
N GLU A 274 -27.14 43.71 14.15
CA GLU A 274 -26.77 44.40 15.39
C GLU A 274 -27.28 45.84 15.31
N SER A 275 -28.07 46.25 16.30
CA SER A 275 -28.75 47.55 16.30
C SER A 275 -28.05 48.57 17.19
N LEU A 276 -27.33 48.11 18.23
CA LEU A 276 -26.70 48.95 19.24
C LEU A 276 -25.53 49.74 18.66
N VAL A 277 -25.46 51.05 18.86
CA VAL A 277 -24.50 51.96 18.21
C VAL A 277 -23.24 52.24 19.03
N SER A 278 -23.15 51.75 20.26
CA SER A 278 -21.99 51.94 21.14
C SER A 278 -21.77 50.76 22.09
N PHE A 279 -20.53 50.60 22.57
CA PHE A 279 -20.23 49.60 23.60
C PHE A 279 -20.98 49.88 24.89
N ASP A 280 -21.24 51.15 25.20
CA ASP A 280 -22.00 51.53 26.39
C ASP A 280 -23.44 51.01 26.32
N GLU A 281 -24.08 51.07 25.15
CA GLU A 281 -25.40 50.47 24.94
C GLU A 281 -25.40 48.94 25.09
N LEU A 282 -24.32 48.30 24.63
CA LEU A 282 -24.13 46.85 24.77
C LEU A 282 -23.91 46.45 26.23
N GLU A 283 -23.03 47.15 26.97
CA GLU A 283 -22.83 46.93 28.40
C GLU A 283 -24.13 47.16 29.17
N ALA A 284 -24.87 48.22 28.83
CA ALA A 284 -26.11 48.56 29.52
C ALA A 284 -27.22 47.50 29.34
N LEU A 285 -27.20 46.77 28.23
CA LEU A 285 -28.13 45.67 27.96
C LEU A 285 -27.91 44.47 28.90
N TYR A 286 -26.65 44.23 29.30
CA TYR A 286 -26.27 43.06 30.11
C TYR A 286 -26.11 43.37 31.60
N LEU A 287 -26.25 44.64 32.01
CA LEU A 287 -26.29 45.04 33.41
C LEU A 287 -27.51 44.46 34.15
N SER A 288 -27.27 44.00 35.39
CA SER A 288 -28.32 43.52 36.29
C SER A 288 -29.37 44.61 36.55
N LYS A 289 -30.62 44.20 36.81
CA LYS A 289 -31.69 45.12 37.25
C LYS A 289 -31.55 45.52 38.73
N ASP A 290 -30.72 44.83 39.47
CA ASP A 290 -30.58 44.98 40.93
C ASP A 290 -29.36 45.81 41.34
N LEU A 291 -28.97 46.76 40.49
CA LEU A 291 -27.80 47.62 40.66
C LEU A 291 -28.23 49.06 41.01
N ARG A 292 -27.43 49.75 41.83
CA ARG A 292 -27.55 51.18 42.13
C ARG A 292 -26.27 51.90 41.78
N VAL A 293 -26.40 53.14 41.34
CA VAL A 293 -25.28 54.02 41.02
C VAL A 293 -25.52 55.35 41.70
N ASN A 294 -24.59 55.81 42.54
CA ASN A 294 -24.72 57.05 43.31
C ASN A 294 -26.03 57.12 44.12
N GLY A 295 -26.45 55.98 44.71
CA GLY A 295 -27.68 55.86 45.50
C GLY A 295 -28.99 55.89 44.69
N LYS A 296 -28.90 55.94 43.36
CA LYS A 296 -30.03 55.95 42.43
C LYS A 296 -30.28 54.55 41.87
N THR A 297 -31.54 54.11 41.84
CA THR A 297 -31.94 52.86 41.17
C THR A 297 -31.97 53.05 39.66
N ILE A 298 -31.86 51.96 38.91
CA ILE A 298 -31.81 52.00 37.43
C ILE A 298 -33.02 52.72 36.81
N ASP A 299 -34.21 52.60 37.40
CA ASP A 299 -35.44 53.24 36.90
C ASP A 299 -35.41 54.78 37.01
N SER A 300 -34.45 55.35 37.73
CA SER A 300 -34.30 56.80 37.87
C SER A 300 -33.43 57.45 36.80
N PHE A 301 -32.81 56.65 35.92
CA PHE A 301 -32.07 57.13 34.76
C PHE A 301 -33.00 57.21 33.54
N ASN A 302 -32.87 58.25 32.72
CA ASN A 302 -33.72 58.44 31.54
C ASN A 302 -33.38 57.45 30.42
N SER A 303 -32.16 56.90 30.44
CA SER A 303 -31.73 55.84 29.53
C SER A 303 -30.71 54.90 30.17
N ARG A 304 -30.59 53.70 29.61
CA ARG A 304 -29.59 52.71 30.02
C ARG A 304 -28.16 53.17 29.71
N THR A 305 -27.96 53.97 28.66
CA THR A 305 -26.67 54.59 28.33
C THR A 305 -26.25 55.66 29.34
N GLU A 306 -27.21 56.42 29.88
CA GLU A 306 -26.97 57.40 30.95
C GLU A 306 -26.50 56.70 32.24
N LEU A 307 -27.09 55.55 32.57
CA LEU A 307 -26.64 54.71 33.69
C LEU A 307 -25.17 54.29 33.52
N VAL A 308 -24.79 53.74 32.35
CA VAL A 308 -23.39 53.33 32.09
C VAL A 308 -22.43 54.51 32.12
N THR A 309 -22.85 55.66 31.60
CA THR A 309 -22.04 56.90 31.65
C THR A 309 -21.80 57.33 33.10
N GLU A 310 -22.84 57.32 33.94
CA GLU A 310 -22.75 57.66 35.36
C GLU A 310 -21.83 56.68 36.13
N MET A 311 -21.88 55.38 35.81
CA MET A 311 -21.00 54.37 36.40
C MET A 311 -19.52 54.62 36.11
N LYS A 312 -19.21 55.19 34.94
CA LYS A 312 -17.83 55.45 34.49
C LYS A 312 -17.27 56.80 35.00
N ILE A 313 -18.08 57.60 35.69
CA ILE A 313 -17.61 58.86 36.31
C ILE A 313 -16.64 58.54 37.44
N SER A 314 -15.53 59.29 37.50
CA SER A 314 -14.55 59.15 38.57
C SER A 314 -15.20 59.41 39.94
N GLY A 315 -15.14 58.42 40.83
CA GLY A 315 -15.75 58.48 42.17
C GLY A 315 -17.21 58.04 42.23
N ALA A 316 -17.77 57.46 41.17
CA ALA A 316 -19.09 56.85 41.21
C ALA A 316 -19.13 55.67 42.20
N ILE A 317 -20.20 55.60 43.00
CA ILE A 317 -20.47 54.50 43.93
C ILE A 317 -21.43 53.54 43.24
N ILE A 318 -21.02 52.29 43.07
CA ILE A 318 -21.83 51.23 42.47
C ILE A 318 -22.19 50.24 43.56
N GLU A 319 -23.47 49.90 43.69
CA GLU A 319 -23.94 48.96 44.71
C GLU A 319 -24.79 47.84 44.07
N GLU A 320 -24.55 46.59 44.45
CA GLU A 320 -25.34 45.44 44.00
C GLU A 320 -26.22 44.88 45.13
N LEU A 321 -27.45 44.49 44.78
CA LEU A 321 -28.37 43.86 45.72
C LEU A 321 -27.96 42.41 45.98
N TYR A 322 -27.67 42.10 47.24
CA TYR A 322 -27.45 40.75 47.72
C TYR A 322 -28.21 40.55 49.04
N ASN A 323 -29.05 39.52 49.13
CA ASN A 323 -29.86 39.23 50.32
C ASN A 323 -30.62 40.46 50.89
N ASN A 324 -31.36 41.18 50.03
CA ASN A 324 -32.13 42.39 50.37
C ASN A 324 -31.30 43.58 50.91
N ARG A 325 -29.98 43.59 50.73
CA ARG A 325 -29.11 44.74 51.07
C ARG A 325 -28.20 45.08 49.90
N TYR A 326 -27.91 46.35 49.75
CA TYR A 326 -26.97 46.85 48.76
C TYR A 326 -25.56 46.86 49.36
N TYR A 327 -24.59 46.41 48.59
CA TYR A 327 -23.17 46.41 48.95
C TYR A 327 -22.38 47.06 47.83
N ASP A 328 -21.36 47.84 48.20
CA ASP A 328 -20.43 48.44 47.26
C ASP A 328 -19.79 47.35 46.39
N ALA A 329 -19.86 47.52 45.08
CA ALA A 329 -19.26 46.66 44.08
C ALA A 329 -18.23 47.46 43.28
N ALA A 330 -17.09 46.85 42.95
CA ALA A 330 -16.12 47.48 42.06
C ALA A 330 -16.66 47.48 40.62
N LEU A 331 -16.50 48.61 39.91
CA LEU A 331 -16.91 48.71 38.50
C LEU A 331 -16.30 47.60 37.65
N ASP A 332 -15.02 47.30 37.87
CA ASP A 332 -14.28 46.28 37.12
C ASP A 332 -14.88 44.88 37.32
N ASP A 333 -15.30 44.53 38.54
CA ASP A 333 -15.92 43.22 38.82
C ASP A 333 -17.27 43.08 38.10
N VAL A 334 -18.08 44.14 38.12
CA VAL A 334 -19.38 44.20 37.45
C VAL A 334 -19.20 44.06 35.93
N LEU A 335 -18.29 44.82 35.33
CA LEU A 335 -18.05 44.78 33.88
C LEU A 335 -17.41 43.45 33.45
N THR A 336 -16.47 42.91 34.22
CA THR A 336 -15.84 41.61 33.93
C THR A 336 -16.88 40.49 33.85
N SER A 337 -17.83 40.46 34.80
CA SER A 337 -18.91 39.46 34.81
C SER A 337 -19.82 39.51 33.56
N ILE A 338 -19.90 40.68 32.91
CA ILE A 338 -20.64 40.87 31.66
C ILE A 338 -19.78 40.47 30.47
N HIS A 339 -18.51 40.89 30.45
CA HIS A 339 -17.58 40.69 29.34
C HIS A 339 -17.22 39.22 29.13
N GLU A 340 -17.38 38.35 30.14
CA GLU A 340 -17.15 36.90 30.03
C GLU A 340 -18.32 36.13 29.39
N LYS A 341 -19.49 36.76 29.22
CA LYS A 341 -20.66 36.09 28.63
C LYS A 341 -20.44 35.86 27.13
N THR A 342 -20.60 34.61 26.67
CA THR A 342 -20.42 34.24 25.24
C THR A 342 -21.22 35.14 24.28
N GLU A 343 -22.48 35.43 24.61
CA GLU A 343 -23.33 36.28 23.77
C GLU A 343 -22.84 37.73 23.73
N PHE A 344 -22.32 38.26 24.84
CA PHE A 344 -21.71 39.59 24.89
C PHE A 344 -20.47 39.65 24.02
N ILE A 345 -19.59 38.64 24.11
CA ILE A 345 -18.37 38.56 23.30
C ILE A 345 -18.71 38.54 21.80
N GLU A 346 -19.67 37.72 21.38
CA GLU A 346 -20.10 37.66 19.98
C GLU A 346 -20.68 38.99 19.48
N ARG A 347 -21.56 39.61 20.27
CA ARG A 347 -22.20 40.88 19.89
C ARG A 347 -21.24 42.06 19.95
N LYS A 348 -20.28 42.06 20.87
CA LYS A 348 -19.17 43.02 20.92
C LYS A 348 -18.37 42.96 19.64
N ARG A 349 -18.02 41.75 19.17
CA ARG A 349 -17.33 41.54 17.88
C ARG A 349 -18.15 42.04 16.69
N TYR A 350 -19.46 41.79 16.66
CA TYR A 350 -20.33 42.33 15.61
C TYR A 350 -20.36 43.86 15.64
N LEU A 351 -20.46 44.46 16.82
CA LEU A 351 -20.44 45.90 16.99
C LEU A 351 -19.11 46.52 16.55
N GLU A 352 -17.98 45.92 16.94
CA GLU A 352 -16.63 46.30 16.50
C GLU A 352 -16.54 46.32 14.98
N ASN A 353 -16.92 45.22 14.32
CA ASN A 353 -16.90 45.09 12.87
C ASN A 353 -17.83 46.11 12.17
N ARG A 354 -18.96 46.43 12.80
CA ARG A 354 -19.90 47.42 12.26
C ARG A 354 -19.35 48.84 12.37
N LEU A 355 -18.73 49.18 13.51
CA LEU A 355 -18.15 50.50 13.78
C LEU A 355 -16.88 50.74 12.96
N SER A 356 -16.08 49.70 12.70
CA SER A 356 -14.91 49.79 11.83
C SER A 356 -15.27 49.91 10.34
N GLY A 357 -16.51 49.55 9.96
CA GLY A 357 -16.92 49.52 8.56
C GLY A 357 -16.29 48.36 7.77
N ASP A 358 -15.67 47.40 8.45
CA ASP A 358 -14.80 46.37 7.85
C ASP A 358 -15.58 45.18 7.26
N PHE A 359 -16.84 45.42 6.87
CA PHE A 359 -17.62 44.48 6.06
C PHE A 359 -16.99 44.28 4.68
N GLU A 360 -16.23 45.28 4.20
CA GLU A 360 -15.53 45.23 2.93
C GLU A 360 -14.57 44.04 2.87
N HIS A 361 -13.92 43.67 3.98
CA HIS A 361 -13.06 42.48 4.02
C HIS A 361 -13.85 41.18 3.83
N LEU A 362 -14.98 41.02 4.51
CA LEU A 362 -15.84 39.82 4.36
C LEU A 362 -16.49 39.76 2.97
N GLU A 363 -16.91 40.90 2.43
CA GLU A 363 -17.46 40.99 1.07
C GLU A 363 -16.38 40.72 0.01
N SER A 364 -15.14 41.17 0.24
CA SER A 364 -13.97 40.85 -0.60
C SER A 364 -13.68 39.35 -0.57
N GLN A 365 -13.67 38.71 0.59
CA GLN A 365 -13.49 37.25 0.70
C GLN A 365 -14.58 36.49 -0.08
N ILE A 366 -15.84 36.91 0.01
CA ILE A 366 -16.93 36.33 -0.79
C ILE A 366 -16.69 36.54 -2.29
N SER A 367 -16.14 37.69 -2.70
CA SER A 367 -15.78 37.95 -4.09
C SER A 367 -14.67 37.01 -4.58
N ASP A 368 -13.60 36.85 -3.79
CA ASP A 368 -12.49 35.96 -4.10
C ASP A 368 -12.96 34.49 -4.22
N LEU A 369 -13.86 34.06 -3.33
CA LEU A 369 -14.44 32.72 -3.38
C LEU A 369 -15.30 32.51 -4.64
N LYS A 370 -16.05 33.53 -5.09
CA LYS A 370 -16.80 33.47 -6.37
C LYS A 370 -15.89 33.39 -7.58
N GLU A 371 -14.78 34.12 -7.57
CA GLU A 371 -13.79 34.07 -8.63
C GLU A 371 -13.16 32.67 -8.70
N LYS A 372 -12.74 32.12 -7.55
CA LYS A 372 -12.27 30.73 -7.44
C LYS A 372 -13.31 29.74 -7.97
N GLN A 373 -14.58 29.88 -7.58
CA GLN A 373 -15.66 29.01 -8.03
C GLN A 373 -15.83 29.04 -9.56
N SER A 374 -15.69 30.21 -10.17
CA SER A 374 -15.78 30.39 -11.63
C SER A 374 -14.56 29.80 -12.35
N ALA A 375 -13.39 29.85 -11.73
CA ALA A 375 -12.15 29.31 -12.27
C ALA A 375 -12.04 27.78 -12.17
N LEU A 376 -12.77 27.13 -11.25
CA LEU A 376 -12.73 25.66 -11.01
C LEU A 376 -12.95 24.82 -12.27
N TRP A 377 -13.74 25.29 -13.24
CA TRP A 377 -13.94 24.52 -14.47
C TRP A 377 -12.65 24.37 -15.29
N PHE A 378 -11.70 25.29 -15.13
CA PHE A 378 -10.44 25.33 -15.88
C PHE A 378 -9.25 24.77 -15.11
N THR A 379 -9.42 24.38 -13.84
CA THR A 379 -8.33 23.79 -13.04
C THR A 379 -7.96 22.41 -13.56
N LYS A 380 -6.69 22.04 -13.40
CA LYS A 380 -6.25 20.69 -13.73
C LYS A 380 -6.81 19.73 -12.70
N ILE A 381 -7.06 18.49 -13.11
CA ILE A 381 -7.52 17.46 -12.17
C ILE A 381 -6.52 17.25 -11.03
N GLY A 382 -5.22 17.37 -11.33
CA GLY A 382 -4.16 17.34 -10.32
C GLY A 382 -4.37 18.33 -9.19
N ASP A 383 -5.01 19.49 -9.41
CA ASP A 383 -5.22 20.51 -8.39
C ASP A 383 -6.38 20.21 -7.42
N ILE A 384 -7.32 19.36 -7.83
CA ILE A 384 -8.58 19.11 -7.11
C ILE A 384 -8.72 17.66 -6.62
N ILE A 385 -7.88 16.75 -7.13
CA ILE A 385 -7.90 15.34 -6.75
C ILE A 385 -7.11 15.10 -5.46
N THR A 386 -7.66 14.23 -4.61
CA THR A 386 -7.02 13.79 -3.36
C THR A 386 -6.56 12.34 -3.46
N GLU A 387 -5.68 11.92 -2.56
CA GLU A 387 -5.26 10.50 -2.48
C GLU A 387 -6.45 9.59 -2.15
N GLU A 388 -7.37 10.08 -1.31
CA GLU A 388 -8.64 9.43 -0.96
C GLU A 388 -9.51 9.17 -2.21
N ASP A 389 -9.54 10.12 -3.17
CA ASP A 389 -10.28 9.94 -4.42
C ASP A 389 -9.72 8.80 -5.27
N ILE A 390 -8.38 8.71 -5.38
CA ILE A 390 -7.73 7.62 -6.13
C ILE A 390 -7.98 6.29 -5.43
N LYS A 391 -7.86 6.25 -4.10
CA LYS A 391 -8.07 5.06 -3.28
C LYS A 391 -9.51 4.55 -3.36
N ASN A 392 -10.49 5.44 -3.37
CA ASN A 392 -11.92 5.09 -3.37
C ASN A 392 -12.50 4.96 -4.79
N THR A 393 -11.68 5.14 -5.83
CA THR A 393 -12.15 4.95 -7.20
C THR A 393 -12.47 3.49 -7.47
N ILE A 394 -13.69 3.28 -7.95
CA ILE A 394 -14.25 2.02 -8.45
C ILE A 394 -14.89 2.27 -9.82
N TYR A 395 -14.96 1.22 -10.64
CA TYR A 395 -15.76 1.17 -11.86
C TYR A 395 -16.93 0.19 -11.65
N GLU A 396 -18.10 0.51 -12.19
CA GLU A 396 -19.26 -0.37 -12.24
C GLU A 396 -19.77 -0.43 -13.69
N ASN A 397 -19.92 -1.63 -14.23
CA ASN A 397 -20.43 -1.80 -15.59
C ASN A 397 -21.97 -1.83 -15.63
N ILE A 398 -22.54 -1.87 -16.84
CA ILE A 398 -24.00 -1.84 -17.05
C ILE A 398 -24.76 -3.04 -16.44
N ILE A 399 -24.08 -4.11 -16.05
CA ILE A 399 -24.67 -5.30 -15.40
C ILE A 399 -24.43 -5.33 -13.89
N GLY A 400 -23.83 -4.28 -13.31
CA GLY A 400 -23.58 -4.14 -11.88
C GLY A 400 -22.32 -4.85 -11.38
N GLU A 401 -21.43 -5.31 -12.26
CA GLU A 401 -20.12 -5.81 -11.83
C GLU A 401 -19.19 -4.65 -11.54
N THR A 402 -18.49 -4.76 -10.41
CA THR A 402 -17.58 -3.71 -9.93
C THR A 402 -16.13 -4.14 -10.05
N ASP A 403 -15.28 -3.20 -10.44
CA ASP A 403 -13.82 -3.32 -10.35
C ASP A 403 -13.30 -2.24 -9.40
N SER A 404 -12.69 -2.68 -8.30
CA SER A 404 -12.07 -1.81 -7.31
C SER A 404 -10.60 -1.49 -7.63
N PHE A 405 -10.05 -2.01 -8.72
CA PHE A 405 -8.65 -1.85 -9.12
C PHE A 405 -7.65 -2.35 -8.06
N ASP A 406 -8.04 -3.40 -7.32
CA ASP A 406 -7.23 -4.00 -6.25
C ASP A 406 -5.82 -4.42 -6.71
N TYR A 407 -5.70 -4.85 -7.97
CA TYR A 407 -4.42 -5.26 -8.55
C TYR A 407 -3.42 -4.10 -8.64
N ILE A 408 -3.89 -2.86 -8.80
CA ILE A 408 -3.07 -1.63 -8.78
C ILE A 408 -2.84 -1.20 -7.34
N LYS A 409 -3.88 -1.20 -6.51
CA LYS A 409 -3.82 -0.73 -5.12
C LYS A 409 -2.94 -1.60 -4.21
N ARG A 410 -2.75 -2.88 -4.54
CA ARG A 410 -1.82 -3.80 -3.85
C ARG A 410 -0.38 -3.69 -4.34
N ASN A 411 -0.14 -3.02 -5.47
CA ASN A 411 1.19 -2.86 -6.03
C ASN A 411 2.00 -1.87 -5.18
N GLU A 412 3.26 -2.20 -4.89
CA GLU A 412 4.16 -1.37 -4.08
C GLU A 412 4.42 0.03 -4.69
N TYR A 413 4.33 0.14 -6.01
CA TYR A 413 4.48 1.41 -6.74
C TYR A 413 3.17 2.21 -6.82
N TYR A 414 2.08 1.81 -6.14
CA TYR A 414 0.81 2.54 -6.14
C TYR A 414 0.96 4.06 -5.92
N PRO A 415 1.82 4.57 -5.00
CA PRO A 415 1.97 6.01 -4.80
C PRO A 415 2.47 6.78 -6.02
N LEU A 416 3.06 6.10 -7.02
CA LEU A 416 3.42 6.69 -8.31
C LEU A 416 2.18 7.28 -9.00
N ILE A 417 1.02 6.60 -8.94
CA ILE A 417 -0.21 7.07 -9.56
C ILE A 417 -0.58 8.46 -9.03
N TYR A 418 -0.55 8.63 -7.70
CA TYR A 418 -0.83 9.92 -7.08
C TYR A 418 0.20 10.97 -7.52
N PHE A 419 1.49 10.65 -7.52
CA PHE A 419 2.54 11.56 -7.98
C PHE A 419 2.31 12.03 -9.44
N LEU A 420 2.00 11.12 -10.35
CA LEU A 420 1.83 11.41 -11.78
C LEU A 420 0.61 12.31 -12.04
N ILE A 421 -0.51 12.05 -11.38
CA ILE A 421 -1.74 12.83 -11.54
C ILE A 421 -1.65 14.17 -10.81
N ARG A 422 -1.19 14.19 -9.55
CA ARG A 422 -1.11 15.40 -8.72
C ARG A 422 -0.21 16.48 -9.32
N ASN A 423 0.89 16.06 -9.94
CA ASN A 423 1.83 16.98 -10.61
C ASN A 423 1.47 17.24 -12.09
N GLY A 424 0.37 16.64 -12.60
CA GLY A 424 -0.10 16.83 -13.97
C GLY A 424 0.83 16.25 -15.03
N TYR A 425 1.63 15.23 -14.69
CA TYR A 425 2.47 14.51 -15.65
C TYR A 425 1.64 13.55 -16.52
N ILE A 426 0.58 12.98 -15.94
CA ILE A 426 -0.52 12.37 -16.69
C ILE A 426 -1.76 13.21 -16.38
N ASP A 427 -2.37 13.75 -17.43
CA ASP A 427 -3.56 14.60 -17.38
C ASP A 427 -4.43 14.24 -18.60
N LYS A 428 -5.57 14.91 -18.79
CA LYS A 428 -6.54 14.61 -19.87
C LYS A 428 -5.96 14.60 -21.29
N ASP A 429 -4.79 15.23 -21.49
CA ASP A 429 -4.05 15.25 -22.75
C ASP A 429 -3.17 14.00 -22.96
N TYR A 430 -3.32 12.96 -22.13
CA TYR A 430 -2.55 11.72 -22.23
C TYR A 430 -2.65 11.04 -23.61
N SER A 431 -3.76 11.22 -24.33
CA SER A 431 -3.99 10.63 -25.66
C SER A 431 -2.95 11.08 -26.68
N ASP A 432 -2.46 12.32 -26.54
CA ASP A 432 -1.49 12.94 -27.45
C ASP A 432 -0.12 12.24 -27.37
N TYR A 433 0.14 11.54 -26.27
CA TYR A 433 1.38 10.78 -26.02
C TYR A 433 1.24 9.29 -26.35
N MET A 434 0.04 8.82 -26.71
CA MET A 434 -0.23 7.40 -27.01
C MET A 434 -0.41 7.09 -28.49
N THR A 435 -0.78 8.09 -29.30
CA THR A 435 -1.22 7.88 -30.68
C THR A 435 -0.22 8.41 -31.69
N TYR A 436 -0.06 7.67 -32.79
CA TYR A 436 0.72 8.14 -33.94
C TYR A 436 -0.11 9.17 -34.72
N PHE A 437 0.46 10.35 -34.93
CA PHE A 437 -0.20 11.39 -35.70
C PHE A 437 -0.09 11.09 -37.19
N TYR A 438 -1.23 10.94 -37.86
CA TYR A 438 -1.28 10.88 -39.32
C TYR A 438 -1.48 12.30 -39.85
N GLU A 439 -0.51 12.84 -40.60
CA GLU A 439 -0.56 14.21 -41.14
C GLU A 439 -1.82 14.50 -41.99
N ASN A 440 -2.49 13.46 -42.50
CA ASN A 440 -3.70 13.57 -43.32
C ASN A 440 -5.03 13.40 -42.54
N SER A 441 -5.03 13.24 -41.21
CA SER A 441 -6.24 12.92 -40.45
C SER A 441 -6.93 14.11 -39.75
N ILE A 442 -6.52 15.35 -40.02
CA ILE A 442 -7.28 16.54 -39.61
C ILE A 442 -8.00 17.09 -40.86
N SER A 443 -9.31 16.88 -40.92
CA SER A 443 -10.26 17.56 -41.82
C SER A 443 -11.14 18.49 -41.01
#